data_AF-A0A7Y3E2G2-F1
#
_entry.id   AF-A0A7Y3E2G2-F1
#
_cell.length_a   1.000
_cell.length_b   1.000
_cell.length_c   1.000
_cell.angle_alpha   90.00
_cell.angle_beta   90.00
_cell.angle_gamma   90.00
#
_symmetry.space_group_name_H-M   'P 1'
#
loop_
_entity.id
_entity.type
_entity.pdbx_description
1 polymer ?
#
loop_
_entity_poly.entity_id
_entity_poly.type
_entity_poly.pdbx_seq_one_letter_code
_entity_poly.pdbx_strand_id
1 'polypeptide(L)'
;MNERRREAGCEPLQWHEPTARVAEAHSADMFHRDFFDHLTPDGRDLYRRLISGGVRWRGVIAENIALTVRGSQTVIDLWMESPPHRANIEDCTFTHEGLGLFRDRWTQVLVERPRG
;
A
#
# COMPACT_ATOMS: atom_id res chain seq x y z
N MET A 1 8.46 -8.85 1.16
CA MET A 1 7.12 -8.73 1.77
C MET A 1 6.56 -10.09 2.16
N ASN A 2 6.28 -11.00 1.21
CA ASN A 2 5.69 -12.31 1.52
C ASN A 2 6.51 -13.20 2.47
N GLU A 3 7.83 -13.04 2.54
CA GLU A 3 8.65 -13.70 3.56
C GLU A 3 8.29 -13.25 4.98
N ARG A 4 8.12 -11.94 5.21
CA ARG A 4 7.67 -11.36 6.50
C ARG A 4 6.27 -11.85 6.88
N ARG A 5 5.37 -11.96 5.90
CA ARG A 5 4.02 -12.49 6.12
C ARG A 5 4.04 -13.96 6.54
N ARG A 6 4.88 -14.77 5.90
CA ARG A 6 5.05 -16.17 6.29
C ARG A 6 5.63 -16.32 7.70
N GLU A 7 6.59 -15.46 8.08
CA GLU A 7 7.11 -15.40 9.46
C GLU A 7 6.01 -15.09 10.49
N ALA A 8 5.03 -14.25 10.12
CA ALA A 8 3.87 -13.92 10.94
C ALA A 8 2.72 -14.96 10.87
N GLY A 9 2.88 -16.05 10.11
CA GLY A 9 1.86 -17.08 9.95
C GLY A 9 0.74 -16.74 8.96
N CYS A 10 0.91 -15.70 8.14
CA CYS A 10 -0.03 -15.32 7.10
C CYS A 10 0.32 -15.95 5.74
N GLU A 11 -0.72 -16.17 4.93
CA GLU A 11 -0.55 -16.49 3.52
C GLU A 11 0.10 -15.34 2.73
N PRO A 12 0.84 -15.67 1.65
CA PRO A 12 1.43 -14.66 0.78
C PRO A 12 0.34 -13.81 0.11
N LEU A 13 0.58 -12.50 0.02
CA LEU A 13 -0.26 -11.58 -0.74
C LEU A 13 -0.14 -11.89 -2.23
N GLN A 14 -1.28 -11.84 -2.90
CA GLN A 14 -1.38 -11.91 -4.35
C GLN A 14 -1.31 -10.50 -4.96
N TRP A 15 -0.61 -10.37 -6.08
CA TRP A 15 -0.55 -9.09 -6.79
C TRP A 15 -1.92 -8.73 -7.38
N HIS A 16 -2.38 -7.50 -7.15
CA HIS A 16 -3.60 -6.96 -7.73
C HIS A 16 -3.32 -5.67 -8.51
N GLU A 17 -3.22 -5.84 -9.82
CA GLU A 17 -2.82 -4.81 -10.78
C GLU A 17 -3.66 -3.51 -10.69
N PRO A 18 -5.01 -3.54 -10.58
CA PRO A 18 -5.78 -2.31 -10.38
C PRO A 18 -5.42 -1.55 -9.10
N THR A 19 -5.11 -2.25 -8.01
CA THR A 19 -4.67 -1.64 -6.75
C THR A 19 -3.27 -1.03 -6.90
N ALA A 20 -2.38 -1.68 -7.64
CA ALA A 20 -1.03 -1.18 -7.89
C ALA A 20 -1.04 0.15 -8.64
N ARG A 21 -1.91 0.30 -9.66
CA ARG A 21 -2.09 1.58 -10.37
C ARG A 21 -2.55 2.70 -9.44
N VAL A 22 -3.43 2.41 -8.49
CA VAL A 22 -3.87 3.39 -7.48
C VAL A 22 -2.72 3.79 -6.56
N ALA A 23 -1.91 2.82 -6.13
CA ALA A 23 -0.75 3.07 -5.29
C ALA A 23 0.32 3.91 -6.01
N GLU A 24 0.60 3.61 -7.29
CA GLU A 24 1.54 4.37 -8.12
C GLU A 24 1.06 5.80 -8.34
N ALA A 25 -0.24 5.99 -8.62
CA ALA A 25 -0.83 7.31 -8.76
C ALA A 25 -0.71 8.14 -7.47
N HIS A 26 -0.90 7.53 -6.29
CA HIS A 26 -0.72 8.23 -5.01
C HIS A 26 0.75 8.59 -4.74
N SER A 27 1.68 7.69 -5.07
CA SER A 27 3.12 7.98 -5.00
C SER A 27 3.52 9.16 -5.91
N ALA A 28 2.98 9.20 -7.13
CA ALA A 28 3.20 10.30 -8.05
C ALA A 28 2.56 11.62 -7.56
N ASP A 29 1.36 11.58 -7.00
CA ASP A 29 0.67 12.74 -6.43
C ASP A 29 1.49 13.34 -5.27
N MET A 30 1.92 12.47 -4.33
CA MET A 30 2.80 12.86 -3.21
C MET A 30 4.07 13.55 -3.70
N PHE A 31 4.70 13.04 -4.77
CA PHE A 31 5.90 13.65 -5.32
C PHE A 31 5.62 14.99 -6.02
N HIS A 32 4.61 15.04 -6.91
CA HIS A 32 4.35 16.21 -7.73
C HIS A 32 3.78 17.40 -6.97
N ARG A 33 3.03 17.13 -5.90
CA ARG A 33 2.40 18.16 -5.07
C ARG A 33 3.11 18.38 -3.74
N ASP A 34 4.30 17.79 -3.58
CA ASP A 34 5.19 17.93 -2.42
C ASP A 34 4.49 17.69 -1.08
N PHE A 35 3.85 16.53 -0.94
CA PHE A 35 3.27 16.08 0.32
C PHE A 35 3.67 14.63 0.62
N PHE A 36 3.49 14.22 1.86
CA PHE A 36 3.72 12.85 2.30
C PHE A 36 2.68 12.49 3.37
N ASP A 37 1.51 12.05 2.91
CA ASP A 37 0.34 11.77 3.75
C ASP A 37 -0.56 10.72 3.08
N HIS A 38 -1.33 10.01 3.91
CA HIS A 38 -2.41 9.13 3.48
C HIS A 38 -3.58 9.89 2.86
N LEU A 39 -3.79 11.17 3.21
CA LEU A 39 -4.77 12.06 2.62
C LEU A 39 -4.12 12.92 1.54
N THR A 40 -4.72 12.99 0.35
CA THR A 40 -4.30 13.99 -0.64
C THR A 40 -4.58 15.40 -0.10
N PRO A 41 -3.92 16.47 -0.59
CA PRO A 41 -4.21 17.84 -0.17
C PRO A 41 -5.68 18.27 -0.41
N ASP A 42 -6.39 17.60 -1.33
CA ASP A 42 -7.83 17.81 -1.58
C ASP A 42 -8.75 16.96 -0.65
N GLY A 43 -8.20 16.29 0.36
CA GLY A 43 -8.94 15.47 1.31
C GLY A 43 -9.46 14.13 0.77
N ARG A 44 -8.84 13.55 -0.27
CA ARG A 44 -9.15 12.19 -0.74
C ARG A 44 -8.34 11.17 0.05
N ASP A 45 -9.04 10.27 0.73
CA ASP A 45 -8.47 9.12 1.42
C ASP A 45 -8.28 7.93 0.48
N LEU A 46 -7.70 6.84 0.99
CA LEU A 46 -7.48 5.59 0.26
C LEU A 46 -8.78 5.03 -0.34
N TYR A 47 -9.88 5.07 0.41
CA TYR A 47 -11.17 4.58 -0.06
C TYR A 47 -11.60 5.30 -1.33
N ARG A 48 -11.57 6.63 -1.32
CA ARG A 48 -11.93 7.46 -2.48
C ARG A 48 -10.97 7.25 -3.64
N ARG A 49 -9.66 7.08 -3.38
CA ARG A 49 -8.67 6.77 -4.42
C ARG A 49 -8.95 5.42 -5.09
N LEU A 50 -9.26 4.38 -4.32
CA LEU A 50 -9.58 3.05 -4.85
C LEU A 50 -10.86 3.05 -5.69
N ILE A 51 -11.94 3.69 -5.20
CA ILE A 51 -13.19 3.81 -5.96
C ILE A 51 -12.98 4.60 -7.27
N SER A 52 -12.23 5.72 -7.21
CA SER A 52 -11.92 6.51 -8.40
C SER A 52 -11.07 5.74 -9.42
N GLY A 53 -10.19 4.86 -8.93
CA GLY A 53 -9.39 3.94 -9.75
C GLY A 53 -10.16 2.71 -10.26
N GLY A 54 -11.46 2.61 -9.98
CA GLY A 54 -12.30 1.49 -10.40
C GLY A 54 -12.07 0.20 -9.62
N VAL A 55 -11.35 0.24 -8.51
CA VAL A 55 -11.07 -0.94 -7.67
C VAL A 55 -12.31 -1.27 -6.85
N ARG A 56 -12.69 -2.54 -6.85
CA ARG A 56 -13.77 -3.07 -6.01
C ARG A 56 -13.20 -4.15 -5.10
N TRP A 57 -13.73 -4.27 -3.89
CA TRP A 57 -13.26 -5.27 -2.92
C TRP A 57 -14.37 -5.69 -1.96
N ARG A 58 -14.09 -6.66 -1.08
CA ARG A 58 -14.96 -7.03 0.04
C ARG A 58 -14.17 -6.93 1.33
N GLY A 59 -14.67 -6.15 2.28
CA GLY A 59 -14.07 -6.06 3.61
C GLY A 59 -13.07 -4.91 3.69
N VAL A 60 -11.92 -5.17 4.31
CA VAL A 60 -10.99 -4.12 4.76
C VAL A 60 -9.93 -3.73 3.72
N ILE A 61 -9.40 -2.52 3.88
CA ILE A 61 -8.28 -1.95 3.12
C ILE A 61 -7.28 -1.32 4.08
N ALA A 62 -6.00 -1.33 3.72
CA ALA A 62 -4.96 -0.61 4.44
C ALA A 62 -3.91 -0.03 3.48
N GLU A 63 -3.15 0.94 3.97
CA GLU A 63 -2.07 1.58 3.21
C GLU A 63 -0.83 1.76 4.08
N ASN A 64 0.33 1.44 3.51
CA ASN A 64 1.63 1.81 4.03
C ASN A 64 2.29 2.77 3.03
N ILE A 65 2.90 3.85 3.53
CA ILE A 65 3.69 4.77 2.71
C ILE A 65 5.13 4.84 3.23
N ALA A 66 6.10 5.07 2.34
CA ALA A 66 7.48 5.31 2.72
C ALA A 66 8.10 6.38 1.82
N LEU A 67 9.05 7.12 2.40
CA LEU A 67 9.83 8.14 1.70
C LEU A 67 11.31 7.74 1.77
N THR A 68 11.84 7.20 0.68
CA THR A 68 13.25 6.89 0.56
C THR A 68 13.67 6.69 -0.89
N VAL A 69 14.87 7.19 -1.20
CA VAL A 69 15.57 6.91 -2.47
C VAL A 69 16.24 5.54 -2.47
N ARG A 70 16.25 4.84 -1.33
CA ARG A 70 16.84 3.50 -1.20
C ARG A 70 15.87 2.45 -1.78
N GLY A 71 16.41 1.29 -2.10
CA GLY A 71 15.64 0.20 -2.71
C GLY A 71 14.60 -0.43 -1.77
N SER A 72 13.83 -1.37 -2.32
CA SER A 72 12.68 -2.02 -1.66
C SER A 72 13.00 -2.69 -0.32
N GLN A 73 14.23 -3.18 -0.11
CA GLN A 73 14.62 -3.77 1.18
C GLN A 73 14.52 -2.75 2.31
N THR A 74 15.01 -1.52 2.10
CA THR A 74 14.89 -0.44 3.09
C THR A 74 13.45 -0.08 3.37
N VAL A 75 12.58 -0.10 2.37
CA VAL A 75 11.14 0.16 2.53
C VAL A 75 10.49 -0.90 3.42
N ILE A 76 10.79 -2.18 3.17
CA ILE A 76 10.31 -3.28 4.01
C ILE A 76 10.79 -3.09 5.45
N ASP A 77 12.07 -2.78 5.66
CA ASP A 77 12.62 -2.59 7.00
C ASP A 77 11.94 -1.41 7.73
N LEU A 78 11.75 -0.26 7.05
CA LEU A 78 11.04 0.90 7.60
C LEU A 78 9.60 0.56 8.00
N TRP A 79 8.89 -0.22 7.18
CA TRP A 79 7.53 -0.65 7.51
C TRP A 79 7.50 -1.65 8.65
N MET A 80 8.43 -2.61 8.71
CA MET A 80 8.50 -3.56 9.82
C MET A 80 8.92 -2.88 11.13
N GLU A 81 9.74 -1.85 11.11
CA GLU A 81 10.11 -1.10 12.32
C GLU A 81 8.96 -0.25 12.87
N SER A 82 8.05 0.22 12.02
CA SER A 82 6.86 0.99 12.38
C SER A 82 5.71 0.09 12.87
N PRO A 83 5.24 0.19 14.13
CA PRO A 83 4.15 -0.66 14.62
C PRO A 83 2.85 -0.55 13.80
N PRO A 84 2.37 0.64 13.39
CA PRO A 84 1.20 0.75 12.52
C PRO A 84 1.38 0.08 11.16
N HIS A 85 2.54 0.23 10.51
CA HIS A 85 2.77 -0.37 9.19
C HIS A 85 2.95 -1.89 9.27
N ARG A 86 3.65 -2.36 10.31
CA ARG A 86 3.79 -3.77 10.62
C ARG A 86 2.45 -4.44 10.87
N ALA A 87 1.56 -3.79 11.62
CA ALA A 87 0.22 -4.32 11.88
C ALA A 87 -0.54 -4.61 10.58
N ASN A 88 -0.43 -3.74 9.57
CA ASN A 88 -1.02 -4.00 8.25
C ASN A 88 -0.37 -5.21 7.54
N ILE A 89 0.95 -5.36 7.63
CA ILE A 89 1.70 -6.46 7.00
C ILE A 89 1.41 -7.79 7.69
N GLU A 90 1.23 -7.81 9.01
CA GLU A 90 0.98 -9.02 9.81
C GLU A 90 -0.52 -9.34 9.95
N ASP A 91 -1.40 -8.52 9.39
CA ASP A 91 -2.82 -8.82 9.32
C ASP A 91 -3.10 -9.84 8.20
N CYS A 92 -3.46 -11.06 8.62
CA CYS A 92 -3.76 -12.17 7.73
C CYS A 92 -5.12 -12.05 7.03
N THR A 93 -5.93 -11.03 7.33
CA THR A 93 -7.18 -10.76 6.58
C THR A 93 -6.91 -10.26 5.16
N PHE A 94 -5.79 -9.56 4.96
CA PHE A 94 -5.38 -9.12 3.62
C PHE A 94 -4.92 -10.29 2.78
N THR A 95 -5.38 -10.30 1.53
CA THR A 95 -5.11 -11.38 0.57
C THR A 95 -4.39 -10.88 -0.67
N HIS A 96 -4.49 -9.58 -0.96
CA HIS A 96 -3.92 -8.96 -2.14
C HIS A 96 -3.21 -7.66 -1.79
N GLU A 97 -2.22 -7.33 -2.61
CA GLU A 97 -1.52 -6.04 -2.54
C GLU A 97 -1.35 -5.41 -3.92
N GLY A 98 -1.21 -4.09 -3.93
CA GLY A 98 -0.60 -3.35 -5.01
C GLY A 98 0.48 -2.44 -4.46
N LEU A 99 1.63 -2.38 -5.13
CA LEU A 99 2.78 -1.56 -4.76
C LEU A 99 3.03 -0.53 -5.85
N GLY A 100 3.14 0.74 -5.45
CA GLY A 100 3.51 1.85 -6.31
C GLY A 100 4.80 2.49 -5.84
N LEU A 101 5.63 2.90 -6.79
CA LEU A 101 6.82 3.71 -6.57
C LEU A 101 6.84 4.85 -7.58
N PHE A 102 7.02 6.07 -7.09
CA PHE A 102 7.38 7.21 -7.94
C PHE A 102 8.51 8.00 -7.28
N ARG A 103 9.69 7.98 -7.91
CA ARG A 103 10.92 8.60 -7.39
C ARG A 103 11.34 8.01 -6.04
N ASP A 104 11.05 8.70 -4.96
CA ASP A 104 11.36 8.32 -3.58
C ASP A 104 10.09 8.07 -2.75
N ARG A 105 8.91 8.17 -3.36
CA ARG A 105 7.61 7.92 -2.72
C ARG A 105 7.19 6.48 -3.02
N TRP A 106 6.91 5.72 -1.97
CA TRP A 106 6.42 4.36 -2.04
C TRP A 106 5.03 4.29 -1.41
N THR A 107 4.13 3.52 -2.01
CA THR A 107 2.81 3.24 -1.47
C THR A 107 2.51 1.75 -1.65
N GLN A 108 2.19 1.05 -0.57
CA GLN A 108 1.61 -0.28 -0.61
C GLN A 108 0.14 -0.16 -0.20
N VAL A 109 -0.75 -0.71 -1.00
CA VAL A 109 -2.17 -0.83 -0.66
C VAL A 109 -2.52 -2.29 -0.51
N LEU A 110 -3.13 -2.63 0.62
CA LEU A 110 -3.57 -3.97 0.98
C LEU A 110 -5.08 -4.05 0.90
N VAL A 111 -5.59 -5.16 0.34
CA VAL A 111 -7.02 -5.34 0.09
C VAL A 111 -7.46 -6.76 0.50
N GLU A 112 -8.56 -6.84 1.23
CA GLU A 112 -9.29 -8.09 1.43
C GLU A 112 -10.15 -8.36 0.18
N ARG A 113 -9.95 -9.53 -0.47
CA ARG A 113 -10.84 -10.08 -1.51
C ARG A 113 -11.28 -9.05 -2.57
N PRO A 114 -10.34 -8.53 -3.39
CA PRO A 114 -10.70 -7.68 -4.53
C PRO A 114 -11.70 -8.40 -5.45
N ARG A 115 -12.55 -7.60 -6.12
CA ARG A 115 -13.52 -8.07 -7.12
C ARG A 115 -13.16 -7.41 -8.45
N GLY A 116 -13.09 -8.20 -9.51
CA GLY A 116 -12.75 -7.73 -10.85
C GLY A 116 -11.59 -8.54 -11.36
#